data_AF-A0A1H1K4G4-F1
#
_entry.id   AF-A0A1H1K4G4-F1
#
_cell.length_a   1.000
_cell.length_b   1.000
_cell.length_c   1.000
_cell.angle_alpha   90.00
_cell.angle_beta   90.00
_cell.angle_gamma   90.00
#
_symmetry.space_group_name_H-M   'P 1'
#
loop_
_entity.id
_entity.type
_entity.pdbx_description
1 polymer ?
#
loop_
_entity_poly.entity_id
_entity_poly.type
_entity_poly.pdbx_seq_one_letter_code
_entity_poly.pdbx_strand_id
1 'polypeptide(L)'
;MTAAIALAACMAAGPALADKISNPGATFEGLDKITGRIISFDVAVGETVQFGSLQLTPRICYSRPPTESANSTAFIEVNEVTFTNEYRRIFTGWVFAASPGLHAIEHPIYDIWLTECKGGKDIIVEAKEEEVTAEPELKGSLNKPALPVGKEKPIIAPVASSGRIAPRPELGVPVQAPVARPTRSFFSIFGGGGGGGGAPLVLQPRGEGTGR
;
A
#
# COMPACT_ATOMS: atom_id res chain seq x y z
N MET A 1 -51.10 15.63 -40.76
CA MET A 1 -49.85 14.88 -40.99
C MET A 1 -48.74 15.64 -40.26
N THR A 2 -48.72 15.61 -38.92
CA THR A 2 -47.80 14.79 -38.07
C THR A 2 -46.31 15.12 -38.27
N ALA A 3 -45.84 16.23 -37.70
CA ALA A 3 -44.41 16.61 -37.75
C ALA A 3 -43.94 17.40 -36.51
N ALA A 4 -44.48 17.14 -35.31
CA ALA A 4 -44.19 17.97 -34.13
C ALA A 4 -43.93 17.21 -32.81
N ILE A 5 -43.55 15.93 -32.85
CA ILE A 5 -43.28 15.15 -31.61
C ILE A 5 -41.92 14.43 -31.72
N ALA A 6 -40.83 15.18 -31.94
CA ALA A 6 -39.50 14.56 -32.06
C ALA A 6 -38.37 15.27 -31.28
N LEU A 7 -38.66 16.24 -30.40
CA LEU A 7 -37.59 17.05 -29.80
C LEU A 7 -37.76 17.34 -28.30
N ALA A 8 -38.03 16.32 -27.47
CA ALA A 8 -38.15 16.52 -26.02
C ALA A 8 -37.61 15.37 -25.14
N ALA A 9 -36.72 14.50 -25.65
CA ALA A 9 -36.26 13.30 -24.93
C ALA A 9 -34.77 13.30 -24.52
N CYS A 10 -34.06 14.43 -24.55
CA CYS A 10 -32.60 14.44 -24.37
C CYS A 10 -32.04 14.96 -23.02
N MET A 11 -32.84 15.18 -21.96
CA MET A 11 -32.30 15.83 -20.75
C MET A 11 -32.78 15.25 -19.42
N ALA A 12 -32.43 13.99 -19.15
CA ALA A 12 -32.46 13.45 -17.80
C ALA A 12 -31.25 12.51 -17.54
N ALA A 13 -30.03 13.02 -17.74
CA ALA A 13 -28.84 12.39 -17.19
C ALA A 13 -28.59 13.00 -15.80
N GLY A 14 -29.10 12.35 -14.74
CA GLY A 14 -28.72 12.67 -13.37
C GLY A 14 -27.28 12.25 -13.08
N PRO A 15 -26.58 12.89 -12.12
CA PRO A 15 -25.26 12.45 -11.70
C PRO A 15 -25.31 11.02 -11.17
N ALA A 16 -24.40 10.16 -11.64
CA ALA A 16 -24.21 8.84 -11.08
C ALA A 16 -23.38 8.96 -9.79
N LEU A 17 -23.97 8.56 -8.66
CA LEU A 17 -23.29 8.52 -7.37
C LEU A 17 -22.52 7.19 -7.30
N ALA A 18 -21.20 7.27 -7.31
CA ALA A 18 -20.30 6.13 -7.22
C ALA A 18 -19.61 6.13 -5.85
N ASP A 19 -20.33 5.68 -4.83
CA ASP A 19 -19.82 5.61 -3.47
C ASP A 19 -18.70 4.56 -3.35
N LYS A 20 -17.56 4.94 -2.78
CA LYS A 20 -16.42 4.04 -2.54
C LYS A 20 -16.25 3.80 -1.05
N ILE A 21 -15.99 2.56 -0.66
CA ILE A 21 -15.75 2.18 0.74
C ILE A 21 -14.26 1.99 0.95
N SER A 22 -13.68 2.69 1.92
CA SER A 22 -12.28 2.52 2.30
C SER A 22 -12.12 1.30 3.20
N ASN A 23 -11.18 0.42 2.86
CA ASN A 23 -10.92 -0.82 3.57
C ASN A 23 -9.50 -0.85 4.12
N PRO A 24 -9.30 -1.28 5.38
CA PRO A 24 -7.98 -1.42 5.98
C PRO A 24 -7.24 -2.70 5.53
N GLY A 25 -7.92 -3.65 4.88
CA GLY A 25 -7.33 -4.90 4.41
C GLY A 25 -7.50 -5.13 2.91
N ALA A 26 -6.51 -5.74 2.30
CA ALA A 26 -6.48 -6.15 0.90
C ALA A 26 -6.09 -7.63 0.80
N THR A 27 -6.87 -8.40 0.06
CA THR A 27 -6.58 -9.81 -0.23
C THR A 27 -6.04 -9.90 -1.65
N PHE A 28 -4.84 -10.48 -1.77
CA PHE A 28 -4.17 -10.72 -3.04
C PHE A 28 -4.03 -12.22 -3.29
N GLU A 29 -3.94 -12.56 -4.56
CA GLU A 29 -3.53 -13.88 -5.01
C GLU A 29 -2.24 -13.77 -5.81
N GLY A 30 -1.29 -14.64 -5.51
CA GLY A 30 0.00 -14.74 -6.17
C GLY A 30 0.17 -16.10 -6.84
N LEU A 31 0.36 -16.13 -8.15
CA LEU A 31 0.81 -17.28 -8.92
C LEU A 31 2.32 -17.27 -9.04
N ASP A 32 2.95 -18.36 -8.64
CA ASP A 32 4.33 -18.64 -9.01
C ASP A 32 4.34 -19.39 -10.36
N LYS A 33 4.87 -18.74 -11.41
CA LYS A 33 4.94 -19.30 -12.78
C LYS A 33 5.88 -20.50 -12.87
N ILE A 34 6.82 -20.65 -11.94
CA ILE A 34 7.79 -21.76 -11.93
C ILE A 34 7.18 -23.00 -11.29
N THR A 35 6.48 -22.84 -10.16
CA THR A 35 5.87 -23.97 -9.45
C THR A 35 4.41 -24.24 -9.84
N GLY A 36 3.76 -23.29 -10.51
CA GLY A 36 2.34 -23.36 -10.88
C GLY A 36 1.39 -23.25 -9.69
N ARG A 37 1.87 -22.84 -8.51
CA ARG A 37 1.06 -22.74 -7.29
C ARG A 37 0.50 -21.32 -7.15
N ILE A 38 -0.81 -21.24 -6.89
CA ILE A 38 -1.48 -20.01 -6.47
C ILE A 38 -1.60 -20.01 -4.95
N ILE A 39 -1.24 -18.90 -4.32
CA ILE A 39 -1.50 -18.66 -2.90
C ILE A 39 -2.34 -17.40 -2.72
N SER A 40 -3.22 -17.42 -1.73
CA SER A 40 -3.96 -16.24 -1.30
C SER A 40 -3.33 -15.72 0.00
N PHE A 41 -3.14 -14.42 0.09
CA PHE A 41 -2.59 -13.76 1.27
C PHE A 41 -3.28 -12.42 1.52
N ASP A 42 -3.47 -12.13 2.80
CA ASP A 42 -4.08 -10.90 3.26
C ASP A 42 -3.01 -9.92 3.72
N VAL A 43 -3.20 -8.65 3.36
CA VAL A 43 -2.26 -7.58 3.66
C VAL A 43 -3.02 -6.40 4.23
N ALA A 44 -2.56 -5.87 5.35
CA ALA A 44 -3.10 -4.63 5.86
C ALA A 44 -2.62 -3.45 5.00
N VAL A 45 -3.48 -2.45 4.80
CA VAL A 45 -3.10 -1.22 4.10
C VAL A 45 -1.99 -0.51 4.88
N GLY A 46 -0.89 -0.21 4.20
CA GLY A 46 0.31 0.38 4.75
C GLY A 46 1.35 -0.63 5.24
N GLU A 47 1.02 -1.92 5.27
CA GLU A 47 1.96 -3.00 5.62
C GLU A 47 2.68 -3.52 4.37
N THR A 48 3.91 -3.98 4.54
CA THR A 48 4.67 -4.63 3.47
C THR A 48 4.73 -6.13 3.73
N VAL A 49 4.25 -6.93 2.78
CA VAL A 49 4.39 -8.39 2.80
C VAL A 49 5.37 -8.84 1.73
N GLN A 50 5.99 -9.99 1.97
CA GLN A 50 6.92 -10.59 1.03
C GLN A 50 6.31 -11.82 0.37
N PHE A 51 6.30 -11.83 -0.96
CA PHE A 51 5.92 -12.96 -1.79
C PHE A 51 7.10 -13.31 -2.71
N GLY A 52 7.82 -14.39 -2.39
CA GLY A 52 9.03 -14.77 -3.11
C GLY A 52 10.11 -13.69 -3.04
N SER A 53 10.53 -13.18 -4.19
CA SER A 53 11.45 -12.04 -4.30
C SER A 53 10.75 -10.67 -4.34
N LEU A 54 9.43 -10.62 -4.30
CA LEU A 54 8.66 -9.37 -4.35
C LEU A 54 8.20 -8.94 -2.96
N GLN A 55 8.25 -7.64 -2.71
CA GLN A 55 7.65 -6.99 -1.56
C GLN A 55 6.51 -6.10 -2.02
N LEU A 56 5.32 -6.36 -1.50
CA LEU A 56 4.09 -5.68 -1.85
C LEU A 56 3.62 -4.81 -0.70
N THR A 57 3.29 -3.56 -1.01
CA THR A 57 2.76 -2.60 -0.04
C THR A 57 1.50 -1.95 -0.61
N PRO A 58 0.29 -2.41 -0.23
CA PRO A 58 -0.93 -1.71 -0.58
C PRO A 58 -1.03 -0.41 0.22
N ARG A 59 -1.26 0.72 -0.47
CA ARG A 59 -1.41 2.04 0.17
C ARG A 59 -2.86 2.42 0.34
N ILE A 60 -3.72 1.95 -0.55
CA ILE A 60 -5.16 2.25 -0.56
C ILE A 60 -5.90 0.99 -1.04
N CYS A 61 -7.05 0.69 -0.44
CA CYS A 61 -7.97 -0.35 -0.90
C CYS A 61 -9.41 0.14 -0.83
N TYR A 62 -10.09 0.16 -1.97
CA TYR A 62 -11.49 0.55 -2.10
C TYR A 62 -12.35 -0.62 -2.55
N SER A 63 -13.53 -0.76 -1.94
CA SER A 63 -14.60 -1.66 -2.38
C SER A 63 -15.86 -0.85 -2.74
N ARG A 64 -16.79 -1.48 -3.44
CA ARG A 64 -18.10 -0.91 -3.74
C ARG A 64 -19.18 -1.42 -2.78
N PRO A 65 -20.23 -0.62 -2.52
CA PRO A 65 -21.39 -1.08 -1.76
C PRO A 65 -22.10 -2.24 -2.48
N PRO A 66 -22.85 -3.09 -1.75
CA PRO A 66 -23.54 -4.25 -2.31
C PRO A 66 -24.67 -3.90 -3.30
N THR A 67 -25.02 -2.62 -3.43
CA THR A 67 -26.01 -2.12 -4.40
C THR A 67 -25.44 -1.95 -5.81
N GLU A 68 -24.11 -1.95 -5.95
CA GLU A 68 -23.40 -1.88 -7.24
C GLU A 68 -22.71 -3.22 -7.55
N SER A 69 -22.18 -3.37 -8.75
CA SER A 69 -21.32 -4.52 -9.08
C SER A 69 -20.11 -4.58 -8.14
N ALA A 70 -19.82 -5.77 -7.62
CA ALA A 70 -18.68 -6.04 -6.74
C ALA A 70 -17.35 -5.77 -7.47
N ASN A 71 -16.83 -4.55 -7.32
CA ASN A 71 -15.55 -4.12 -7.89
C ASN A 71 -14.66 -3.62 -6.75
N SER A 72 -13.50 -4.26 -6.58
CA SER A 72 -12.46 -3.79 -5.65
C SER A 72 -11.30 -3.20 -6.44
N THR A 73 -10.67 -2.16 -5.88
CA THR A 73 -9.56 -1.44 -6.49
C THR A 73 -8.55 -1.09 -5.42
N ALA A 74 -7.27 -1.35 -5.68
CA ALA A 74 -6.20 -1.03 -4.74
C ALA A 74 -5.08 -0.25 -5.44
N PHE A 75 -4.50 0.71 -4.74
CA PHE A 75 -3.25 1.33 -5.15
C PHE A 75 -2.11 0.64 -4.41
N ILE A 76 -1.14 0.12 -5.14
CA ILE A 76 -0.06 -0.67 -4.56
C ILE A 76 1.30 -0.22 -5.07
N GLU A 77 2.30 -0.49 -4.25
CA GLU A 77 3.70 -0.36 -4.62
C GLU A 77 4.36 -1.73 -4.49
N VAL A 78 5.13 -2.13 -5.51
CA VAL A 78 5.83 -3.41 -5.55
C VAL A 78 7.31 -3.18 -5.78
N ASN A 79 8.11 -3.70 -4.88
CA ASN A 79 9.56 -3.70 -4.96
C ASN A 79 10.05 -5.13 -5.17
N GLU A 80 11.02 -5.30 -6.06
CA GLU A 80 11.78 -6.53 -6.20
C GLU A 80 13.00 -6.47 -5.29
N VAL A 81 13.26 -7.57 -4.58
CA VAL A 81 14.45 -7.78 -3.77
C VAL A 81 15.45 -8.58 -4.60
N THR A 82 16.55 -7.95 -4.98
CA THR A 82 17.60 -8.62 -5.75
C THR A 82 18.41 -9.59 -4.88
N PHE A 83 19.24 -10.42 -5.51
CA PHE A 83 20.18 -11.30 -4.79
C PHE A 83 21.19 -10.53 -3.92
N THR A 84 21.47 -9.26 -4.25
CA THR A 84 22.33 -8.37 -3.46
C THR A 84 21.59 -7.66 -2.32
N ASN A 85 20.31 -8.01 -2.06
CA ASN A 85 19.42 -7.34 -1.11
C ASN A 85 19.19 -5.85 -1.41
N GLU A 86 19.19 -5.48 -2.69
CA GLU A 86 18.77 -4.15 -3.12
C GLU A 86 17.28 -4.14 -3.42
N TYR A 87 16.60 -3.07 -3.03
CA TYR A 87 15.18 -2.88 -3.27
C TYR A 87 14.99 -2.02 -4.52
N ARG A 88 14.45 -2.63 -5.58
CA ARG A 88 14.12 -1.94 -6.83
C ARG A 88 12.61 -1.85 -7.00
N ARG A 89 12.07 -0.66 -7.22
CA ARG A 89 10.65 -0.52 -7.54
C ARG A 89 10.36 -0.98 -8.96
N ILE A 90 9.46 -1.95 -9.10
CA ILE A 90 9.09 -2.52 -10.41
C ILE A 90 7.69 -2.09 -10.84
N PHE A 91 6.80 -1.81 -9.89
CA PHE A 91 5.43 -1.41 -10.18
C PHE A 91 4.89 -0.43 -9.13
N THR A 92 4.15 0.56 -9.60
CA THR A 92 3.34 1.47 -8.78
C THR A 92 2.10 1.82 -9.56
N GLY A 93 0.93 1.50 -9.04
CA GLY A 93 -0.29 1.77 -9.77
C GLY A 93 -1.54 1.20 -9.14
N TRP A 94 -2.65 1.43 -9.85
CA TRP A 94 -3.97 0.91 -9.53
C TRP A 94 -4.15 -0.49 -10.08
N VAL A 95 -4.72 -1.37 -9.27
CA VAL A 95 -5.02 -2.77 -9.60
C VAL A 95 -6.50 -3.00 -9.35
N PHE A 96 -7.16 -3.74 -10.25
CA PHE A 96 -8.60 -3.96 -10.25
C PHE A 96 -8.91 -5.45 -10.05
N ALA A 97 -9.74 -5.77 -9.06
CA ALA A 97 -10.14 -7.15 -8.80
C ALA A 97 -11.01 -7.75 -9.91
N ALA A 98 -11.91 -6.95 -10.50
CA ALA A 98 -12.81 -7.42 -11.55
C ALA A 98 -12.12 -7.58 -12.92
N SER A 99 -10.92 -7.02 -13.09
CA SER A 99 -10.21 -7.02 -14.36
C SER A 99 -8.71 -7.12 -14.12
N PRO A 100 -8.22 -8.28 -13.63
CA PRO A 100 -6.81 -8.46 -13.33
C PRO A 100 -5.95 -8.28 -14.59
N GLY A 101 -6.44 -8.64 -15.78
CA GLY A 101 -5.70 -8.48 -17.04
C GLY A 101 -5.43 -7.04 -17.49
N LEU A 102 -6.05 -6.03 -16.87
CA LEU A 102 -5.80 -4.62 -17.21
C LEU A 102 -4.54 -4.10 -16.51
N HIS A 103 -4.37 -4.44 -15.24
CA HIS A 103 -3.28 -3.95 -14.39
C HIS A 103 -2.87 -4.99 -13.33
N ALA A 104 -2.58 -6.22 -13.76
CA ALA A 104 -1.92 -7.21 -12.91
C ALA A 104 -0.44 -6.88 -12.75
N ILE A 105 0.13 -7.33 -11.63
CA ILE A 105 1.56 -7.22 -11.36
C ILE A 105 2.21 -8.42 -12.03
N GLU A 106 2.69 -8.19 -13.24
CA GLU A 106 3.36 -9.19 -14.05
C GLU A 106 4.86 -9.14 -13.80
N HIS A 107 5.38 -10.17 -13.15
CA HIS A 107 6.81 -10.41 -13.02
C HIS A 107 7.19 -11.66 -13.85
N PRO A 108 8.43 -11.79 -14.35
CA PRO A 108 8.85 -12.97 -15.11
C PRO A 108 8.64 -14.31 -14.38
N ILE A 109 8.61 -14.27 -13.05
CA ILE A 109 8.48 -15.44 -12.17
C ILE A 109 7.13 -15.46 -11.43
N TYR A 110 6.53 -14.31 -11.16
CA TYR A 110 5.36 -14.19 -10.27
C TYR A 110 4.27 -13.36 -10.94
N ASP A 111 3.01 -13.77 -10.83
CA ASP A 111 1.86 -12.92 -11.13
C ASP A 111 1.08 -12.66 -9.87
N ILE A 112 0.76 -11.39 -9.62
CA ILE A 112 -0.03 -11.02 -8.46
C ILE A 112 -1.20 -10.18 -8.93
N TRP A 113 -2.36 -10.46 -8.38
CA TRP A 113 -3.57 -9.68 -8.62
C TRP A 113 -4.35 -9.48 -7.32
N LEU A 114 -5.14 -8.40 -7.30
CA LEU A 114 -6.07 -8.12 -6.22
C LEU A 114 -7.29 -9.03 -6.37
N THR A 115 -7.76 -9.62 -5.28
CA THR A 115 -9.01 -10.41 -5.26
C THR A 115 -10.12 -9.60 -4.61
N GLU A 116 -9.87 -9.02 -3.44
CA GLU A 116 -10.90 -8.29 -2.68
C GLU A 116 -10.28 -7.28 -1.70
N CYS A 117 -11.01 -6.21 -1.40
CA CYS A 117 -10.73 -5.32 -0.27
C CYS A 117 -11.69 -5.63 0.88
N LYS A 118 -11.18 -5.80 2.11
CA LYS A 118 -11.99 -6.20 3.27
C LYS A 118 -11.75 -5.35 4.52
N GLY A 119 -12.76 -5.36 5.40
CA GLY A 119 -12.70 -4.72 6.72
C GLY A 119 -13.14 -3.25 6.75
N GLY A 120 -13.56 -2.69 5.63
CA GLY A 120 -14.03 -1.30 5.51
C GLY A 120 -15.50 -1.15 5.84
N LYS A 121 -15.82 -0.15 6.66
CA LYS A 121 -17.20 0.30 6.91
C LYS A 121 -17.42 1.77 6.54
N ASP A 122 -16.35 2.45 6.12
CA ASP A 122 -16.36 3.87 5.87
C ASP A 122 -16.65 4.13 4.39
N ILE A 123 -17.88 4.55 4.09
CA ILE A 123 -18.30 5.01 2.76
C ILE A 123 -17.76 6.43 2.58
N ILE A 124 -16.79 6.59 1.68
CA ILE A 124 -16.34 7.89 1.18
C ILE A 124 -17.39 8.38 0.18
N VAL A 125 -18.33 9.17 0.67
CA VAL A 125 -19.17 10.01 -0.18
C VAL A 125 -18.31 11.20 -0.58
N GLU A 126 -17.96 11.33 -1.86
CA GLU A 126 -17.15 12.44 -2.37
C GLU A 126 -17.83 13.78 -2.06
N ALA A 127 -17.39 14.43 -0.98
CA ALA A 127 -17.81 15.77 -0.61
C ALA A 127 -16.81 16.77 -1.20
N LYS A 128 -17.29 17.49 -2.22
CA LYS A 128 -16.99 18.89 -2.56
C LYS A 128 -15.51 19.31 -2.60
N GLU A 129 -15.05 19.53 -3.82
CA GLU A 129 -13.97 20.44 -4.16
C GLU A 129 -14.25 21.81 -3.51
N GLU A 130 -13.56 22.10 -2.39
CA GLU A 130 -13.41 23.46 -1.90
C GLU A 130 -12.44 24.16 -2.84
N GLU A 131 -13.02 24.80 -3.83
CA GLU A 131 -12.44 25.90 -4.59
C GLU A 131 -11.94 26.96 -3.59
N VAL A 132 -10.65 26.92 -3.26
CA VAL A 132 -9.98 28.04 -2.59
C VAL A 132 -9.84 29.15 -3.63
N THR A 133 -10.91 29.91 -3.81
CA THR A 133 -10.88 31.23 -4.45
C THR A 133 -10.15 32.19 -3.50
N ALA A 134 -8.82 32.10 -3.48
CA ALA A 134 -7.97 33.13 -2.89
C ALA A 134 -7.56 34.10 -4.00
N GLU A 135 -8.43 35.08 -4.28
CA GLU A 135 -8.03 36.29 -5.00
C GLU A 135 -7.49 37.31 -3.98
N PRO A 136 -6.32 37.97 -4.23
CA PRO A 136 -5.65 38.77 -3.22
C PRO A 136 -6.22 40.19 -3.16
N GLU A 137 -6.97 40.51 -2.12
CA GLU A 137 -7.37 41.89 -1.81
C GLU A 137 -6.19 42.64 -1.14
N LEU A 138 -5.53 43.47 -1.95
CA LEU A 138 -4.59 44.51 -1.54
C LEU A 138 -5.34 45.62 -0.77
N LYS A 139 -5.25 45.64 0.58
CA LYS A 139 -5.43 46.86 1.38
C LYS A 139 -4.43 46.91 2.52
N GLY A 140 -3.53 47.89 2.44
CA GLY A 140 -2.44 48.09 3.37
C GLY A 140 -2.87 48.66 4.72
N SER A 141 -1.94 48.57 5.66
CA SER A 141 -1.76 49.63 6.65
C SER A 141 -0.31 49.65 7.11
N LEU A 142 0.24 50.85 7.05
CA LEU A 142 1.61 51.24 7.39
C LEU A 142 1.88 51.10 8.90
N ASN A 143 3.08 50.64 9.24
CA ASN A 143 4.09 51.35 10.05
C ASN A 143 4.92 50.42 10.96
N LYS A 144 6.22 50.31 10.67
CA LYS A 144 7.26 50.39 11.72
C LYS A 144 8.62 50.80 11.11
N PRO A 145 9.37 51.72 11.74
CA PRO A 145 10.51 52.39 11.11
C PRO A 145 11.78 51.55 11.00
N ALA A 146 12.61 51.98 10.05
CA ALA A 146 13.89 51.41 9.63
C ALA A 146 15.00 51.50 10.69
N LEU A 147 15.90 50.52 10.63
CA LEU A 147 17.28 50.56 11.14
C LEU A 147 18.23 49.97 10.06
N PRO A 148 19.50 50.40 9.98
CA PRO A 148 20.12 50.77 8.71
C PRO A 148 20.92 49.67 8.01
N VAL A 149 21.01 49.86 6.69
CA VAL A 149 21.81 49.16 5.69
C VAL A 149 23.30 49.17 6.04
N GLY A 150 23.90 47.98 6.11
CA GLY A 150 25.35 47.76 6.05
C GLY A 150 25.80 47.47 4.62
N LYS A 151 26.83 48.19 4.17
CA LYS A 151 27.47 48.19 2.84
C LYS A 151 28.20 46.87 2.54
N GLU A 152 28.30 46.46 1.27
CA GLU A 152 29.56 46.51 0.49
C GLU A 152 29.50 45.68 -0.84
N LYS A 153 29.80 46.37 -1.95
CA LYS A 153 30.38 46.01 -3.28
C LYS A 153 29.90 44.84 -4.17
N PRO A 154 29.71 45.12 -5.49
CA PRO A 154 29.67 44.11 -6.54
C PRO A 154 31.08 43.85 -7.12
N ILE A 155 31.43 42.59 -7.35
CA ILE A 155 32.54 42.21 -8.23
C ILE A 155 31.96 41.34 -9.34
N ILE A 156 31.91 41.93 -10.53
CA ILE A 156 31.72 41.22 -11.80
C ILE A 156 33.11 40.76 -12.25
N ALA A 157 33.25 39.49 -12.62
CA ALA A 157 34.35 39.01 -13.44
C ALA A 157 33.81 38.11 -14.57
N PRO A 158 34.43 38.13 -15.78
CA PRO A 158 33.79 37.65 -17.00
C PRO A 158 34.19 36.22 -17.41
N VAL A 159 33.27 35.60 -18.17
CA VAL A 159 33.44 34.69 -19.33
C VAL A 159 34.60 33.68 -19.32
N ALA A 160 34.27 32.39 -19.45
CA ALA A 160 35.01 31.48 -20.33
C ALA A 160 34.15 30.35 -20.89
N SER A 161 34.32 30.16 -22.20
CA SER A 161 33.80 29.12 -23.08
C SER A 161 34.32 27.71 -22.73
N SER A 162 33.55 26.71 -23.19
CA SER A 162 33.94 25.32 -23.52
C SER A 162 33.85 24.25 -22.42
N GLY A 163 33.19 23.14 -22.77
CA GLY A 163 33.33 21.84 -22.09
C GLY A 163 32.01 21.18 -21.73
N ARG A 164 31.75 19.99 -22.27
CA ARG A 164 30.64 19.10 -21.92
C ARG A 164 30.73 18.70 -20.44
N ILE A 165 29.62 18.71 -19.70
CA ILE A 165 29.53 18.11 -18.35
C ILE A 165 28.44 17.05 -18.38
N ALA A 166 28.86 15.78 -18.35
CA ALA A 166 28.02 14.68 -17.89
C ALA A 166 27.90 14.78 -16.36
N PRO A 167 26.73 14.49 -15.74
CA PRO A 167 26.64 14.43 -14.29
C PRO A 167 27.44 13.23 -13.75
N ARG A 168 28.25 13.49 -12.72
CA ARG A 168 29.06 12.52 -11.97
C ARG A 168 28.12 11.62 -11.13
N PRO A 169 28.34 10.29 -11.04
CA PRO A 169 27.63 9.48 -10.07
C PRO A 169 28.14 9.80 -8.66
N GLU A 170 27.22 10.18 -7.78
CA GLU A 170 27.47 10.43 -6.35
C GLU A 170 27.94 9.12 -5.68
N LEU A 171 29.09 9.18 -5.00
CA LEU A 171 29.57 8.09 -4.16
C LEU A 171 28.56 7.87 -3.02
N GLY A 172 28.09 6.63 -2.88
CA GLY A 172 27.19 6.23 -1.79
C GLY A 172 27.80 6.46 -0.41
N VAL A 173 26.98 7.00 0.49
CA VAL A 173 27.28 7.11 1.92
C VAL A 173 27.15 5.73 2.56
N PRO A 174 28.14 5.24 3.34
CA PRO A 174 27.99 3.98 4.05
C PRO A 174 27.02 4.15 5.22
N VAL A 175 25.86 3.48 5.17
CA VAL A 175 24.93 3.39 6.30
C VAL A 175 25.29 2.15 7.13
N GLN A 176 25.50 2.38 8.42
CA GLN A 176 25.89 1.37 9.42
C GLN A 176 24.82 0.29 9.60
N ALA A 177 25.26 -0.97 9.66
CA ALA A 177 24.40 -2.11 9.95
C ALA A 177 23.83 -2.03 11.39
N PRO A 178 22.55 -2.36 11.62
CA PRO A 178 22.00 -2.41 12.97
C PRO A 178 22.59 -3.62 13.72
N VAL A 179 23.32 -3.33 14.80
CA VAL A 179 23.74 -4.33 15.78
C VAL A 179 22.55 -4.66 16.67
N ALA A 180 21.98 -5.85 16.50
CA ALA A 180 21.21 -6.52 17.55
C ALA A 180 21.27 -8.04 17.36
N ARG A 181 22.10 -8.71 18.17
CA ARG A 181 21.96 -10.15 18.42
C ARG A 181 20.83 -10.33 19.44
N PRO A 182 19.79 -11.15 19.16
CA PRO A 182 18.88 -11.59 20.19
C PRO A 182 19.58 -12.68 21.02
N THR A 183 20.32 -12.29 22.06
CA THR A 183 20.63 -13.21 23.16
C THR A 183 19.38 -13.36 24.01
N ARG A 184 18.56 -14.36 23.71
CA ARG A 184 17.66 -14.92 24.70
C ARG A 184 17.75 -16.44 24.68
N SER A 185 18.73 -16.92 25.44
CA SER A 185 18.89 -18.31 25.82
C SER A 185 17.67 -18.74 26.64
N PHE A 186 16.68 -19.36 26.00
CA PHE A 186 15.47 -19.88 26.66
C PHE A 186 15.61 -21.34 27.11
N PHE A 187 16.81 -21.75 27.49
CA PHE A 187 17.05 -23.09 28.06
C PHE A 187 18.00 -22.95 29.25
N SER A 188 17.43 -22.83 30.46
CA SER A 188 18.03 -23.25 31.75
C SER A 188 17.13 -22.85 32.94
N ILE A 189 15.97 -23.47 33.08
CA ILE A 189 15.31 -23.77 34.38
C ILE A 189 14.40 -24.96 34.03
N PHE A 190 14.73 -26.23 34.22
CA PHE A 190 15.03 -26.94 35.45
C PHE A 190 15.80 -28.21 35.09
N GLY A 191 17.03 -28.33 35.59
CA GLY A 191 17.82 -29.55 35.54
C GLY A 191 18.12 -30.04 36.95
N GLY A 192 17.54 -31.19 37.31
CA GLY A 192 18.16 -32.16 38.21
C GLY A 192 17.62 -32.22 39.63
N GLY A 193 17.01 -33.36 40.00
CA GLY A 193 16.85 -33.71 41.41
C GLY A 193 15.88 -34.85 41.73
N GLY A 194 16.23 -36.09 41.38
CA GLY A 194 16.07 -37.25 42.27
C GLY A 194 14.69 -37.87 42.51
N GLY A 195 14.52 -39.10 42.00
CA GLY A 195 14.13 -40.25 42.82
C GLY A 195 12.64 -40.50 43.11
N GLY A 196 12.20 -41.73 42.85
CA GLY A 196 11.00 -42.30 43.49
C GLY A 196 10.06 -42.97 42.49
N GLY A 197 10.08 -44.30 42.46
CA GLY A 197 9.21 -45.11 41.61
C GLY A 197 7.75 -45.16 42.06
N GLY A 198 6.91 -45.76 41.22
CA GLY A 198 5.55 -46.16 41.61
C GLY A 198 4.56 -46.33 40.46
N ALA A 199 4.49 -47.57 39.95
CA ALA A 199 3.35 -48.28 39.34
C ALA A 199 2.60 -47.71 38.10
N PRO A 200 2.27 -48.56 37.10
CA PRO A 200 1.41 -48.19 35.99
C PRO A 200 -0.07 -48.28 36.40
N LEU A 201 -0.81 -47.18 36.22
CA LEU A 201 -2.26 -47.16 36.44
C LEU A 201 -2.98 -47.72 35.21
N VAL A 202 -3.79 -48.72 35.51
CA VAL A 202 -4.51 -49.63 34.62
C VAL A 202 -5.62 -48.93 33.85
N LEU A 203 -5.75 -49.34 32.59
CA LEU A 203 -6.83 -49.14 31.63
C LEU A 203 -8.24 -49.32 32.24
N GLN A 204 -9.18 -48.40 31.98
CA GLN A 204 -10.62 -48.72 32.00
C GLN A 204 -11.34 -48.06 30.81
N PRO A 205 -12.05 -48.84 29.97
CA PRO A 205 -13.01 -48.33 29.00
C PRO A 205 -14.36 -48.08 29.70
N ARG A 206 -14.96 -46.91 29.45
CA ARG A 206 -16.29 -46.56 29.98
C ARG A 206 -17.36 -47.10 29.04
N GLY A 207 -18.07 -48.12 29.53
CA GLY A 207 -19.13 -48.81 28.81
C GLY A 207 -20.46 -48.05 28.67
N GLU A 208 -21.21 -48.60 27.72
CA GLU A 208 -22.58 -48.43 27.24
C GLU A 208 -23.69 -48.35 28.32
N GLY A 209 -24.81 -47.69 28.00
CA GLY A 209 -26.00 -47.64 28.87
C GLY A 209 -27.21 -46.88 28.30
N THR A 210 -27.95 -47.54 27.40
CA THR A 210 -29.43 -47.69 27.35
C THR A 210 -30.38 -46.58 27.87
N GLY A 211 -31.23 -46.09 26.95
CA GLY A 211 -32.70 -46.21 27.00
C GLY A 211 -33.54 -45.46 28.04
N ARG A 212 -34.22 -44.39 27.61
CA ARG A 212 -35.67 -44.17 27.79
C ARG A 212 -36.16 -43.00 26.94
#